data_AF-X6LVP6-F1
#
_entry.id   AF-X6LVP6-F1
#
_cell.length_a   1.000
_cell.length_b   1.000
_cell.length_c   1.000
_cell.angle_alpha   90.00
_cell.angle_beta   90.00
_cell.angle_gamma   90.00
#
_symmetry.space_group_name_H-M   'P 1'
#
loop_
_entity.id
_entity.type
_entity.pdbx_description
1 polymer ?
#
loop_
_entity_poly.entity_id
_entity_poly.type
_entity_poly.pdbx_seq_one_letter_code
_entity_poly.pdbx_strand_id
1 'polypeptide(L)'
;MRHRTLEKGGATYGEKTLLKEICFGSGGGSVGIYFGGSGGGIIELIIQQQLINYGSIQSNGGDGSISGGGGSGGSISIELQYQCKNPHIYYRPPHQFHQNKLEQNFGTIKCIGGNQNRMNKGGKGRITIYGIELSSNDIKNIDPKPFNSRHK
;
A
#
# COMPACT_ATOMS: atom_id res chain seq x y z
N MET A 1 -30.10 23.27 0.68
CA MET A 1 -28.87 23.80 1.31
C MET A 1 -27.69 22.95 0.85
N ARG A 2 -26.76 23.49 0.05
CA ARG A 2 -25.52 22.79 -0.30
C ARG A 2 -24.58 22.89 0.91
N HIS A 3 -24.36 21.78 1.60
CA HIS A 3 -23.31 21.69 2.60
C HIS A 3 -21.98 22.05 1.91
N ARG A 4 -21.43 23.22 2.24
CA ARG A 4 -20.04 23.57 1.92
C ARG A 4 -19.16 22.65 2.76
N THR A 5 -18.82 21.49 2.23
CA THR A 5 -17.69 20.72 2.75
C THR A 5 -16.45 21.53 2.46
N LEU A 6 -15.86 22.08 3.53
CA LEU A 6 -14.54 22.71 3.55
C LEU A 6 -13.53 21.90 2.72
N GLU A 7 -12.51 22.59 2.21
CA GLU A 7 -11.37 22.10 1.42
C GLU A 7 -10.66 20.91 2.12
N LYS A 8 -11.26 19.73 2.08
CA LYS A 8 -10.78 18.54 2.77
C LYS A 8 -10.04 17.65 1.77
N GLY A 9 -8.87 17.18 2.18
CA GLY A 9 -8.21 16.11 1.46
C GLY A 9 -9.03 14.81 1.51
N GLY A 10 -8.74 13.92 0.57
CA GLY A 10 -9.37 12.60 0.48
C GLY A 10 -9.14 11.81 1.77
N ALA A 11 -10.19 11.11 2.19
CA ALA A 11 -10.14 10.13 3.27
C ALA A 11 -9.50 8.81 2.79
N THR A 12 -8.79 8.14 3.69
CA THR A 12 -8.30 6.78 3.45
C THR A 12 -9.35 5.77 3.93
N TYR A 13 -9.66 4.79 3.10
CA TYR A 13 -10.58 3.70 3.43
C TYR A 13 -9.82 2.40 3.69
N GLY A 14 -10.58 1.37 4.10
CA GLY A 14 -10.02 0.09 4.45
C GLY A 14 -9.46 0.05 5.87
N GLU A 15 -9.51 -1.15 6.43
CA GLU A 15 -8.79 -1.52 7.62
C GLU A 15 -7.27 -1.55 7.34
N LYS A 16 -6.45 -1.73 8.38
CA LYS A 16 -4.98 -1.71 8.21
C LYS A 16 -4.43 -2.97 7.55
N THR A 17 -5.16 -4.08 7.61
CA THR A 17 -4.72 -5.41 7.18
C THR A 17 -5.10 -5.71 5.73
N LEU A 18 -6.05 -4.99 5.13
CA LEU A 18 -6.55 -5.27 3.77
C LEU A 18 -6.94 -6.74 3.55
N LEU A 19 -7.49 -7.39 4.60
CA LEU A 19 -7.93 -8.78 4.58
C LEU A 19 -9.39 -8.90 4.20
N LYS A 20 -10.21 -7.95 4.64
CA LYS A 20 -11.65 -7.95 4.36
C LYS A 20 -11.93 -7.33 3.00
N GLU A 21 -11.22 -6.25 2.70
CA GLU A 21 -11.42 -5.49 1.48
C GLU A 21 -10.16 -4.70 1.13
N ILE A 22 -9.89 -4.54 -0.17
CA ILE A 22 -8.83 -3.66 -0.66
C ILE A 22 -9.50 -2.44 -1.29
N CYS A 23 -9.27 -1.25 -0.74
CA CYS A 23 -9.97 -0.03 -1.16
C CYS A 23 -9.08 0.89 -1.99
N PHE A 24 -9.67 1.57 -2.98
CA PHE A 24 -9.06 2.71 -3.65
C PHE A 24 -9.12 3.96 -2.74
N GLY A 25 -8.28 4.94 -3.01
CA GLY A 25 -8.31 6.24 -2.33
C GLY A 25 -9.50 7.09 -2.79
N SER A 26 -10.01 7.98 -1.95
CA SER A 26 -10.98 9.00 -2.40
C SER A 26 -10.28 10.15 -3.10
N GLY A 27 -11.02 10.82 -3.98
CA GLY A 27 -10.66 12.14 -4.45
C GLY A 27 -10.77 13.21 -3.34
N GLY A 28 -10.09 14.34 -3.56
CA GLY A 28 -10.18 15.50 -2.69
C GLY A 28 -11.42 16.36 -2.97
N GLY A 29 -11.80 17.19 -2.00
CA GLY A 29 -12.92 18.14 -2.15
C GLY A 29 -12.63 19.23 -3.19
N SER A 30 -13.67 19.64 -3.92
CA SER A 30 -13.62 20.74 -4.89
C SER A 30 -14.50 21.91 -4.44
N VAL A 31 -14.06 23.15 -4.70
CA VAL A 31 -14.80 24.38 -4.35
C VAL A 31 -14.76 25.36 -5.51
N GLY A 32 -15.91 25.70 -6.10
CA GLY A 32 -15.98 26.62 -7.23
C GLY A 32 -15.20 26.09 -8.43
N ILE A 33 -14.19 26.84 -8.88
CA ILE A 33 -13.30 26.47 -9.98
C ILE A 33 -12.12 25.58 -9.55
N TYR A 34 -11.92 25.39 -8.24
CA TYR A 34 -10.82 24.62 -7.69
C TYR A 34 -11.18 23.14 -7.63
N PHE A 35 -10.51 22.35 -8.46
CA PHE A 35 -10.65 20.89 -8.52
C PHE A 35 -9.79 20.22 -7.45
N GLY A 36 -10.36 19.18 -6.83
CA GLY A 36 -9.66 18.27 -5.94
C GLY A 36 -8.87 17.21 -6.72
N GLY A 37 -7.86 16.66 -6.07
CA GLY A 37 -7.00 15.61 -6.65
C GLY A 37 -7.70 14.25 -6.70
N SER A 38 -7.21 13.37 -7.57
CA SER A 38 -7.71 11.99 -7.70
C SER A 38 -7.25 11.11 -6.54
N GLY A 39 -8.05 10.11 -6.17
CA GLY A 39 -7.61 9.07 -5.24
C GLY A 39 -6.68 8.06 -5.92
N GLY A 40 -5.80 7.43 -5.12
CA GLY A 40 -4.92 6.36 -5.58
C GLY A 40 -5.68 5.06 -5.87
N GLY A 41 -5.11 4.21 -6.72
CA GLY A 41 -5.72 2.94 -7.12
C GLY A 41 -5.51 1.79 -6.14
N ILE A 42 -5.66 0.57 -6.64
CA ILE A 42 -5.37 -0.66 -5.90
C ILE A 42 -4.29 -1.42 -6.66
N ILE A 43 -3.28 -1.89 -5.95
CA ILE A 43 -2.27 -2.81 -6.47
C ILE A 43 -2.26 -4.04 -5.56
N GLU A 44 -2.54 -5.21 -6.11
CA GLU A 44 -2.39 -6.50 -5.43
C GLU A 44 -1.33 -7.33 -6.15
N LEU A 45 -0.32 -7.80 -5.41
CA LEU A 45 0.76 -8.62 -5.91
C LEU A 45 0.81 -9.93 -5.13
N ILE A 46 0.62 -11.06 -5.83
CA ILE A 46 0.77 -12.41 -5.28
C ILE A 46 2.06 -12.98 -5.85
N ILE A 47 3.08 -13.11 -5.00
CA ILE A 47 4.43 -13.48 -5.39
C ILE A 47 4.73 -14.90 -4.95
N GLN A 48 4.98 -15.78 -5.91
CA GLN A 48 5.25 -17.18 -5.64
C GLN A 48 6.71 -17.48 -5.33
N GLN A 49 7.67 -16.64 -5.71
CA GLN A 49 9.10 -16.97 -5.54
C GLN A 49 9.87 -15.80 -4.95
N GLN A 50 10.04 -14.72 -5.72
CA GLN A 50 10.88 -13.60 -5.34
C GLN A 50 10.33 -12.29 -5.90
N LEU A 51 10.41 -11.24 -5.10
CA LEU A 51 10.25 -9.85 -5.51
C LEU A 51 11.63 -9.19 -5.51
N ILE A 52 12.06 -8.71 -6.69
CA ILE A 52 13.25 -7.88 -6.85
C ILE A 52 12.82 -6.55 -7.44
N ASN A 53 12.69 -5.53 -6.60
CA ASN A 53 12.34 -4.18 -7.01
C ASN A 53 13.47 -3.20 -6.68
N TYR A 54 14.16 -2.68 -7.71
CA TYR A 54 15.11 -1.57 -7.57
C TYR A 54 14.47 -0.20 -7.84
N GLY A 55 13.19 -0.18 -8.19
CA GLY A 55 12.43 1.03 -8.50
C GLY A 55 11.36 1.32 -7.46
N SER A 56 10.18 1.72 -7.93
CA SER A 56 9.07 2.14 -7.08
C SER A 56 7.74 1.47 -7.46
N ILE A 57 7.00 0.99 -6.47
CA ILE A 57 5.60 0.58 -6.60
C ILE A 57 4.76 1.63 -5.88
N GLN A 58 3.82 2.27 -6.59
CA GLN A 58 3.12 3.44 -6.06
C GLN A 58 1.62 3.38 -6.34
N SER A 59 0.83 3.63 -5.29
CA SER A 59 -0.61 3.89 -5.38
C SER A 59 -0.93 5.22 -4.69
N ASN A 60 -0.37 6.30 -5.24
CA ASN A 60 -0.50 7.63 -4.67
C ASN A 60 -1.80 8.31 -5.12
N GLY A 61 -2.32 9.20 -4.27
CA GLY A 61 -3.34 10.16 -4.65
C GLY A 61 -2.74 11.33 -5.43
N GLY A 62 -3.52 11.90 -6.33
CA GLY A 62 -3.18 13.09 -7.10
C GLY A 62 -3.33 14.37 -6.29
N ASP A 63 -2.57 15.38 -6.70
CA ASP A 63 -2.67 16.73 -6.17
C ASP A 63 -3.95 17.42 -6.65
N GLY A 64 -4.51 18.27 -5.78
CA GLY A 64 -5.57 19.19 -6.15
C GLY A 64 -5.00 20.54 -6.59
N SER A 65 -5.87 21.39 -7.12
CA SER A 65 -5.57 22.81 -7.35
C SER A 65 -5.20 23.55 -6.06
N ILE A 66 -4.79 24.82 -6.15
CA ILE A 66 -4.25 25.59 -5.01
C ILE A 66 -5.16 25.58 -3.76
N SER A 67 -6.47 25.65 -3.98
CA SER A 67 -7.52 25.59 -2.93
C SER A 67 -8.34 24.30 -2.99
N GLY A 68 -8.00 23.34 -3.86
CA GLY A 68 -8.65 22.02 -3.92
C GLY A 68 -7.95 21.01 -3.02
N GLY A 69 -8.70 20.08 -2.41
CA GLY A 69 -8.12 19.04 -1.56
C GLY A 69 -7.28 18.04 -2.36
N GLY A 70 -6.21 17.50 -1.79
CA GLY A 70 -5.46 16.39 -2.40
C GLY A 70 -6.22 15.07 -2.24
N GLY A 71 -6.18 14.18 -3.24
CA GLY A 71 -6.78 12.86 -3.09
C GLY A 71 -5.95 11.95 -2.20
N SER A 72 -6.55 10.93 -1.57
CA SER A 72 -5.81 10.02 -0.70
C SER A 72 -5.02 8.98 -1.50
N GLY A 73 -3.95 8.46 -0.88
CA GLY A 73 -3.28 7.27 -1.38
C GLY A 73 -4.23 6.07 -1.35
N GLY A 74 -4.03 5.15 -2.29
CA GLY A 74 -4.78 3.92 -2.40
C GLY A 74 -4.18 2.78 -1.59
N SER A 75 -4.35 1.56 -2.05
CA SER A 75 -3.92 0.35 -1.32
C SER A 75 -2.93 -0.47 -2.11
N ILE A 76 -1.89 -0.96 -1.44
CA ILE A 76 -0.94 -1.95 -1.96
C ILE A 76 -0.97 -3.17 -1.04
N SER A 77 -1.25 -4.34 -1.59
CA SER A 77 -1.19 -5.63 -0.88
C SER A 77 -0.18 -6.53 -1.57
N ILE A 78 0.82 -7.00 -0.83
CA ILE A 78 1.86 -7.92 -1.33
C ILE A 78 1.81 -9.20 -0.51
N GLU A 79 1.66 -10.34 -1.16
CA GLU A 79 1.62 -11.66 -0.52
C GLU A 79 2.72 -12.57 -1.07
N LEU A 80 3.65 -13.00 -0.21
CA LEU A 80 4.70 -13.96 -0.54
C LEU A 80 4.28 -15.38 -0.15
N GLN A 81 3.87 -16.20 -1.11
CA GLN A 81 3.25 -17.51 -0.83
C GLN A 81 4.24 -18.61 -0.45
N TYR A 82 5.44 -18.60 -1.03
CA TYR A 82 6.43 -19.68 -0.83
C TYR A 82 7.08 -19.67 0.55
N GLN A 83 7.05 -18.53 1.24
CA GLN A 83 7.53 -18.41 2.61
C GLN A 83 6.47 -18.85 3.65
N CYS A 84 5.21 -19.03 3.24
CA CYS A 84 4.10 -19.48 4.11
C CYS A 84 3.78 -20.97 4.03
N LYS A 85 4.20 -21.67 2.96
CA LYS A 85 3.74 -23.03 2.65
C LYS A 85 4.86 -24.06 2.81
N ASN A 86 4.94 -24.66 4.00
CA ASN A 86 5.15 -26.11 4.16
C ASN A 86 4.91 -26.56 5.61
N PRO A 87 3.70 -27.03 5.95
CA PRO A 87 3.54 -28.07 6.96
C PRO A 87 2.97 -29.39 6.41
N HIS A 88 2.74 -29.56 5.10
CA HIS A 88 2.25 -30.83 4.55
C HIS A 88 3.19 -31.41 3.49
N ILE A 89 4.22 -32.12 3.96
CA ILE A 89 4.86 -33.20 3.21
C ILE A 89 4.44 -34.50 3.92
N TYR A 90 3.38 -35.14 3.43
CA TYR A 90 3.25 -36.58 3.56
C TYR A 90 4.02 -37.20 2.38
N TYR A 91 5.00 -38.06 2.67
CA TYR A 91 5.80 -38.87 1.74
C TYR A 91 6.85 -38.19 0.83
N ARG A 92 7.87 -37.52 1.40
CA ARG A 92 9.21 -37.42 0.76
C ARG A 92 10.35 -37.58 1.78
N PRO A 93 11.45 -38.28 1.45
CA PRO A 93 12.55 -38.56 2.36
C PRO A 93 13.35 -37.29 2.70
N PRO A 94 14.01 -37.25 3.87
CA PRO A 94 14.67 -36.07 4.42
C PRO A 94 16.05 -35.88 3.79
N HIS A 95 16.09 -35.40 2.55
CA HIS A 95 17.32 -34.86 1.96
C HIS A 95 17.12 -33.39 1.63
N GLN A 96 17.62 -32.56 2.55
CA GLN A 96 18.07 -31.18 2.34
C GLN A 96 17.15 -30.32 1.46
N PHE A 97 15.98 -29.95 1.99
CA PHE A 97 15.45 -28.63 1.64
C PHE A 97 16.39 -27.60 2.26
N HIS A 98 17.46 -27.26 1.55
CA HIS A 98 18.06 -25.95 1.71
C HIS A 98 16.92 -24.97 1.42
N GLN A 99 16.33 -24.43 2.48
CA GLN A 99 15.52 -23.23 2.41
C GLN A 99 16.46 -22.11 1.95
N ASN A 100 16.76 -22.08 0.65
CA ASN A 100 17.33 -20.92 0.02
C ASN A 100 16.23 -19.87 0.11
N LYS A 101 16.17 -19.17 1.25
CA LYS A 101 15.30 -18.02 1.44
C LYS A 101 15.78 -16.99 0.43
N LEU A 102 15.15 -17.00 -0.75
CA LEU A 102 15.43 -16.03 -1.78
C LEU A 102 15.26 -14.65 -1.15
N GLU A 103 16.30 -13.85 -1.25
CA GLU A 103 16.30 -12.50 -0.70
C GLU A 103 15.23 -11.68 -1.41
N GLN A 104 14.43 -10.94 -0.65
CA GLN A 104 13.39 -10.10 -1.20
C GLN A 104 13.92 -8.67 -1.20
N ASN A 105 13.80 -7.98 -2.33
CA ASN A 105 14.08 -6.56 -2.41
C ASN A 105 12.79 -5.81 -2.75
N PHE A 106 12.28 -5.04 -1.79
CA PHE A 106 11.03 -4.30 -1.92
C PHE A 106 11.19 -2.95 -2.61
N GLY A 107 12.42 -2.44 -2.75
CA GLY A 107 12.67 -1.10 -3.29
C GLY A 107 11.92 -0.01 -2.53
N THR A 108 11.36 0.94 -3.28
CA THR A 108 10.46 1.97 -2.72
C THR A 108 9.01 1.56 -2.90
N ILE A 109 8.20 1.65 -1.85
CA ILE A 109 6.75 1.41 -1.93
C ILE A 109 6.01 2.61 -1.32
N LYS A 110 5.10 3.22 -2.08
CA LYS A 110 4.41 4.44 -1.67
C LYS A 110 2.90 4.41 -1.87
N CYS A 111 2.16 4.77 -0.83
CA CYS A 111 0.73 5.12 -0.91
C CYS A 111 0.52 6.48 -0.24
N ILE A 112 1.00 7.55 -0.87
CA ILE A 112 0.95 8.90 -0.33
C ILE A 112 -0.22 9.66 -0.95
N GLY A 113 -0.95 10.45 -0.16
CA GLY A 113 -1.98 11.32 -0.70
C GLY A 113 -1.40 12.53 -1.44
N GLY A 114 -2.22 13.23 -2.21
CA GLY A 114 -1.83 14.50 -2.82
C GLY A 114 -1.73 15.64 -1.81
N ASN A 115 -1.19 16.78 -2.24
CA ASN A 115 -1.07 18.04 -1.52
C ASN A 115 -0.35 17.91 -0.16
N GLN A 116 0.64 17.04 -0.01
CA GLN A 116 1.27 16.76 1.29
C GLN A 116 1.91 17.98 1.98
N ASN A 117 2.22 19.02 1.21
CA ASN A 117 2.78 20.29 1.70
C ASN A 117 1.70 21.37 1.94
N ARG A 118 0.41 21.02 1.94
CA ARG A 118 -0.72 21.94 2.13
C ARG A 118 -1.64 21.48 3.26
N MET A 119 -2.49 22.41 3.71
CA MET A 119 -3.47 22.15 4.78
C MET A 119 -4.50 21.08 4.39
N ASN A 120 -4.91 21.06 3.12
CA ASN A 120 -5.92 20.17 2.57
C ASN A 120 -5.33 18.89 1.95
N LYS A 121 -4.28 18.35 2.57
CA LYS A 121 -3.58 17.14 2.11
C LYS A 121 -4.46 15.89 2.16
N GLY A 122 -4.31 15.04 1.15
CA GLY A 122 -4.92 13.72 1.13
C GLY A 122 -4.30 12.78 2.17
N GLY A 123 -5.10 11.86 2.69
CA GLY A 123 -4.63 10.82 3.60
C GLY A 123 -3.61 9.89 2.93
N LYS A 124 -2.67 9.36 3.74
CA LYS A 124 -1.83 8.23 3.31
C LYS A 124 -2.69 6.97 3.21
N GLY A 125 -2.43 6.17 2.19
CA GLY A 125 -3.15 4.94 1.88
C GLY A 125 -2.86 3.80 2.85
N ARG A 126 -2.85 2.57 2.32
CA ARG A 126 -2.55 1.35 3.08
C ARG A 126 -1.54 0.49 2.33
N ILE A 127 -0.64 -0.12 3.09
CA ILE A 127 0.32 -1.08 2.56
C ILE A 127 0.27 -2.31 3.48
N THR A 128 0.08 -3.49 2.90
CA THR A 128 0.20 -4.76 3.61
C THR A 128 1.22 -5.64 2.92
N ILE A 129 2.05 -6.31 3.73
CA ILE A 129 3.04 -7.27 3.24
C ILE A 129 2.91 -8.54 4.06
N TYR A 130 2.51 -9.61 3.40
CA TYR A 130 2.26 -10.92 3.96
C TYR A 130 3.33 -11.93 3.54
N GLY A 131 3.57 -12.89 4.43
CA GLY A 131 4.39 -14.06 4.15
C GLY A 131 5.87 -13.92 4.42
N ILE A 132 6.31 -12.77 4.89
CA ILE A 132 7.68 -12.53 5.35
C ILE A 132 7.66 -11.67 6.61
N GLU A 133 8.68 -11.78 7.43
CA GLU A 133 8.96 -10.80 8.48
C GLU A 133 9.92 -9.74 7.92
N LEU A 134 9.50 -8.48 7.93
CA LEU A 134 10.30 -7.37 7.41
C LEU A 134 11.32 -6.90 8.43
N SER A 135 12.54 -6.67 7.98
CA SER A 135 13.56 -5.98 8.77
C SER A 135 13.29 -4.47 8.82
N SER A 136 13.95 -3.76 9.75
CA SER A 136 13.90 -2.30 9.78
C SER A 136 14.44 -1.64 8.50
N ASN A 137 15.40 -2.30 7.82
CA ASN A 137 15.94 -1.83 6.56
C ASN A 137 14.91 -1.94 5.43
N ASP A 138 14.14 -3.03 5.39
CA ASP A 138 13.07 -3.22 4.39
C ASP A 138 11.98 -2.15 4.54
N ILE A 139 11.63 -1.80 5.77
CA ILE A 139 10.58 -0.82 6.08
C ILE A 139 11.02 0.62 5.75
N LYS A 140 12.32 0.90 5.72
CA LYS A 140 12.86 2.27 5.59
C LYS A 140 12.33 3.01 4.35
N ASN A 141 12.11 2.31 3.24
CA ASN A 141 11.68 2.89 1.97
C ASN A 141 10.18 2.65 1.66
N ILE A 142 9.40 2.24 2.67
CA ILE A 142 7.97 1.94 2.56
C ILE A 142 7.17 2.99 3.34
N ASP A 143 6.30 3.73 2.66
CA ASP A 143 5.47 4.78 3.27
C ASP A 143 4.05 4.79 2.69
N PRO A 144 2.98 4.59 3.49
CA PRO A 144 2.93 4.45 4.95
C PRO A 144 3.59 3.19 5.49
N LYS A 145 3.90 3.19 6.79
CA LYS A 145 4.39 2.00 7.50
C LYS A 145 3.47 0.81 7.19
N PRO A 146 3.99 -0.31 6.65
CA PRO A 146 3.16 -1.42 6.25
C PRO A 146 2.61 -2.14 7.47
N PHE A 147 1.42 -2.74 7.33
CA PHE A 147 1.06 -3.88 8.16
C PHE A 147 1.86 -5.09 7.67
N ASN A 148 2.55 -5.78 8.56
CA ASN A 148 3.37 -6.93 8.21
C ASN A 148 3.01 -8.14 9.07
N SER A 149 2.84 -9.29 8.43
CA SER A 149 2.55 -10.56 9.08
C SER A 149 3.10 -11.71 8.26
N ARG A 150 3.52 -12.80 8.92
CA ARG A 150 3.91 -14.05 8.22
C ARG A 150 2.70 -14.79 7.64
N HIS A 151 1.49 -14.45 8.08
CA HIS A 151 0.25 -15.10 7.67
C HIS A 151 -0.78 -14.05 7.27
N LYS A 152 -1.45 -14.32 6.15
CA LYS A 152 -2.63 -13.57 5.71
C LYS A 152 -3.84 -14.07 6.46
#